data_AF-A0A7K6RG13-F1
#
_entry.id   AF-A0A7K6RG13-F1
#
_cell.length_a   1.000
_cell.length_b   1.000
_cell.length_c   1.000
_cell.angle_alpha   90.00
_cell.angle_beta   90.00
_cell.angle_gamma   90.00
#
_symmetry.space_group_name_H-M   'P 1'
#
loop_
_entity.id
_entity.type
_entity.pdbx_description
1 polymer ?
#
loop_
_entity_poly.entity_id
_entity_poly.type
_entity_poly.pdbx_seq_one_letter_code
_entity_poly.pdbx_strand_id
1 'polypeptide(L)'
;ANSRYLEMRSLDYPEVESKRRPSPPAWEQEDVFTELSIPLGVEFVVPRTGFYCKLCGLFYTNEETAKTSHCRSTVHYKNLQKYLSQLAEESLKMTEEGSPLPQDDTGIVPHFAKKKL
;
A
#
# COMPACT_ATOMS: atom_id res chain seq x y z
N ALA A 1 39.46 -53.33 31.75
CA ALA A 1 38.99 -53.03 30.39
C ALA A 1 38.88 -51.52 30.27
N ASN A 2 39.89 -50.87 29.69
CA ASN A 2 39.95 -49.41 29.63
C ASN A 2 39.43 -48.90 28.29
N SER A 3 38.62 -47.84 28.41
CA SER A 3 37.88 -47.09 27.41
C SER A 3 38.64 -46.85 26.10
N ARG A 4 37.99 -47.15 24.97
CA ARG A 4 38.46 -46.76 23.64
C ARG A 4 37.46 -45.81 23.01
N TYR A 5 37.94 -44.60 22.73
CA TYR A 5 37.48 -43.69 21.70
C TYR A 5 36.15 -42.97 21.92
N LEU A 6 36.25 -41.93 22.74
CA LEU A 6 35.67 -40.62 22.47
C LEU A 6 36.13 -40.14 21.07
N GLU A 7 35.28 -40.24 20.04
CA GLU A 7 35.41 -39.47 18.80
C GLU A 7 34.01 -39.26 18.18
N MET A 8 33.12 -38.65 18.96
CA MET A 8 31.99 -37.94 18.39
C MET A 8 32.59 -36.72 17.69
N ARG A 9 32.72 -36.77 16.37
CA ARG A 9 33.17 -35.66 15.53
C ARG A 9 32.35 -34.41 15.87
N SER A 10 33.01 -33.46 16.55
CA SER A 10 32.55 -32.09 16.74
C SER A 10 32.24 -31.48 15.37
N LEU A 11 30.97 -31.21 15.11
CA LEU A 11 30.59 -30.25 14.08
C LEU A 11 30.76 -28.86 14.69
N ASP A 12 31.98 -28.34 14.57
CA ASP A 12 32.27 -26.93 14.74
C ASP A 12 31.54 -26.16 13.62
N TYR A 13 30.42 -25.53 13.97
CA TYR A 13 29.81 -24.48 13.16
C TYR A 13 30.09 -23.16 13.87
N PRO A 14 30.89 -22.25 13.30
CA PRO A 14 31.18 -20.99 13.97
C PRO A 14 29.91 -20.13 14.05
N GLU A 15 29.71 -19.69 15.28
CA GLU A 15 28.68 -18.82 15.81
C GLU A 15 28.75 -17.39 15.20
N VAL A 16 27.57 -16.86 14.91
CA VAL A 16 27.15 -15.44 14.93
C VAL A 16 28.08 -14.38 14.29
N GLU A 17 27.62 -13.77 13.20
CA GLU A 17 27.84 -12.33 13.00
C GLU A 17 26.51 -11.63 12.73
N SER A 18 25.91 -11.19 13.84
CA SER A 18 24.73 -10.35 13.90
C SER A 18 25.12 -8.87 13.71
N LYS A 19 25.29 -8.42 12.46
CA LYS A 19 25.08 -7.00 12.11
C LYS A 19 24.95 -6.71 10.62
N ARG A 20 23.95 -7.27 9.95
CA ARG A 20 23.34 -6.55 8.82
C ARG A 20 21.85 -6.57 9.02
N ARG A 21 21.25 -5.38 9.19
CA ARG A 21 19.82 -5.23 8.92
C ARG A 21 19.62 -5.85 7.54
N PRO A 22 18.72 -6.82 7.36
CA PRO A 22 18.23 -7.07 6.02
C PRO A 22 17.66 -5.72 5.58
N SER A 23 18.32 -5.06 4.64
CA SER A 23 17.61 -4.11 3.80
C SER A 23 16.35 -4.84 3.33
N PRO A 24 15.18 -4.19 3.33
CA PRO A 24 14.00 -4.77 2.71
C PRO A 24 14.42 -5.39 1.37
N PRO A 25 13.84 -6.54 0.96
CA PRO A 25 14.13 -7.07 -0.35
C PRO A 25 14.02 -5.92 -1.36
N ALA A 26 14.89 -5.89 -2.36
CA ALA A 26 14.74 -4.99 -3.48
C ALA A 26 13.52 -5.46 -4.31
N TRP A 27 12.31 -5.42 -3.73
CA TRP A 27 11.11 -5.25 -4.53
C TRP A 27 11.20 -3.79 -4.97
N GLU A 28 12.00 -3.59 -6.01
CA GLU A 28 12.25 -2.34 -6.72
C GLU A 28 10.92 -1.83 -7.25
N GLN A 29 10.20 -1.08 -6.42
CA GLN A 29 8.89 -0.56 -6.76
C GLN A 29 8.94 0.59 -7.76
N GLU A 30 10.12 1.13 -8.06
CA GLU A 30 10.14 2.51 -8.56
C GLU A 30 10.53 2.63 -10.03
N ASP A 31 10.96 1.57 -10.73
CA ASP A 31 11.25 1.72 -12.17
C ASP A 31 10.98 0.54 -13.10
N VAL A 32 10.76 -0.68 -12.60
CA VAL A 32 10.36 -1.82 -13.46
C VAL A 32 9.10 -1.46 -14.26
N PHE A 33 8.21 -0.71 -13.64
CA PHE A 33 6.95 -0.33 -14.24
C PHE A 33 7.10 0.66 -15.40
N THR A 34 7.95 1.67 -15.23
CA THR A 34 8.26 2.66 -16.26
C THR A 34 9.09 2.04 -17.38
N GLU A 35 10.05 1.18 -17.03
CA GLU A 35 10.99 0.57 -17.98
C GLU A 35 10.33 -0.49 -18.89
N LEU A 36 9.44 -1.33 -18.35
CA LEU A 36 8.71 -2.31 -19.16
C LEU A 36 7.58 -1.68 -19.99
N SER A 37 7.31 -0.39 -19.81
CA SER A 37 6.23 0.34 -20.49
C SER A 37 4.91 -0.44 -20.48
N ILE A 38 4.53 -0.99 -19.33
CA ILE A 38 3.29 -1.77 -19.20
C ILE A 38 2.10 -0.79 -19.14
N PRO A 39 1.07 -0.88 -19.99
CA PRO A 39 -0.03 0.09 -19.97
C PRO A 39 -0.83 -0.02 -18.67
N LEU A 40 -0.54 0.85 -17.69
CA LEU A 40 -1.34 1.02 -16.48
C LEU A 40 -2.36 2.10 -16.65
N GLY A 41 -3.38 2.05 -15.79
CA GLY A 41 -4.38 3.10 -15.74
C GLY A 41 -5.22 3.17 -17.01
N VAL A 42 -5.26 2.08 -17.81
CA VAL A 42 -6.15 1.97 -18.96
C VAL A 42 -7.62 2.14 -18.58
N GLU A 43 -7.97 1.83 -17.32
CA GLU A 43 -9.30 2.05 -16.74
C GLU A 43 -9.69 3.53 -16.64
N PHE A 44 -8.71 4.44 -16.65
CA PHE A 44 -8.97 5.88 -16.70
C PHE A 44 -9.31 6.36 -18.11
N VAL A 45 -9.14 5.52 -19.13
CA VAL A 45 -9.59 5.77 -20.49
C VAL A 45 -11.05 5.33 -20.60
N VAL A 46 -11.95 6.31 -20.68
CA VAL A 46 -13.39 6.04 -20.80
C VAL A 46 -13.87 6.16 -22.25
N PRO A 47 -14.67 5.18 -22.73
CA PRO A 47 -15.34 5.29 -24.02
C PRO A 47 -16.49 6.31 -23.92
N ARG A 48 -16.50 7.27 -24.86
CA ARG A 48 -17.51 8.32 -25.06
C ARG A 48 -17.83 8.39 -26.55
N THR A 49 -17.79 9.58 -27.16
CA THR A 49 -17.76 9.74 -28.63
C THR A 49 -16.41 9.29 -29.26
N GLY A 50 -15.46 8.91 -28.41
CA GLY A 50 -14.15 8.31 -28.69
C GLY A 50 -13.53 7.95 -27.33
N PHE A 51 -12.21 7.97 -27.18
CA PHE A 51 -11.52 7.50 -25.97
C PHE A 51 -10.92 8.68 -25.20
N TYR A 52 -11.44 8.95 -24.01
CA TYR A 52 -10.99 10.07 -23.17
C TYR A 52 -10.23 9.58 -21.94
N CYS A 53 -9.01 10.07 -21.74
CA CYS A 53 -8.25 9.79 -20.53
C CYS A 53 -8.55 10.82 -19.44
N LYS A 54 -9.15 10.38 -18.33
CA LYS A 54 -9.49 11.24 -17.18
C LYS A 54 -8.27 11.86 -16.49
N LEU A 55 -7.16 11.13 -16.44
CA LEU A 55 -5.94 11.61 -15.76
C LEU A 55 -5.19 12.66 -16.57
N CYS A 56 -5.24 12.57 -17.90
CA CYS A 56 -4.48 13.43 -18.79
C CYS A 56 -5.35 14.51 -19.45
N GLY A 57 -6.67 14.39 -19.41
CA GLY A 57 -7.58 15.33 -20.07
C GLY A 57 -7.54 15.28 -21.60
N LEU A 58 -7.02 14.20 -22.19
CA LEU A 58 -6.81 14.05 -23.63
C LEU A 58 -7.85 13.13 -24.25
N PHE A 59 -8.24 13.44 -25.49
CA PHE A 59 -9.16 12.65 -26.29
C PHE A 59 -8.44 11.99 -27.48
N TYR A 60 -8.78 10.73 -27.73
CA TYR A 60 -8.24 9.90 -28.80
C TYR A 60 -9.40 9.32 -29.63
N THR A 61 -9.20 9.20 -30.94
CA THR A 61 -10.19 8.62 -31.84
C THR A 61 -10.18 7.09 -31.86
N ASN A 62 -9.05 6.48 -31.45
CA ASN A 62 -8.82 5.04 -31.53
C ASN A 62 -8.53 4.45 -30.14
N GLU A 63 -9.13 3.30 -29.85
CA GLU A 63 -8.95 2.61 -28.56
C GLU A 63 -7.52 2.19 -28.33
N GLU A 64 -6.92 1.58 -29.35
CA GLU A 64 -5.55 1.08 -29.31
C GLU A 64 -4.58 2.23 -29.02
N THR A 65 -4.67 3.35 -29.74
CA THR A 65 -3.82 4.51 -29.47
C THR A 65 -3.98 5.03 -28.04
N ALA A 66 -5.20 5.04 -27.50
CA ALA A 66 -5.46 5.48 -26.13
C ALA A 66 -4.92 4.51 -25.07
N LYS A 67 -5.11 3.21 -25.25
CA LYS A 67 -4.74 2.19 -24.25
C LYS A 67 -3.30 1.70 -24.37
N THR A 68 -2.76 1.62 -25.59
CA THR A 68 -1.40 1.10 -25.83
C THR A 68 -0.40 2.24 -25.96
N SER A 69 -0.60 3.19 -26.87
CA SER A 69 0.37 4.26 -27.06
C SER A 69 0.35 5.27 -25.90
N HIS A 70 -0.83 5.76 -25.52
CA HIS A 70 -0.95 6.79 -24.49
C HIS A 70 -0.68 6.29 -23.08
N CYS A 71 -1.27 5.16 -22.64
CA CYS A 71 -1.06 4.65 -21.27
C CYS A 71 0.37 4.15 -21.00
N ARG A 72 1.17 3.91 -22.05
CA ARG A 72 2.61 3.60 -21.93
C ARG A 72 3.49 4.84 -21.88
N SER A 73 2.93 6.04 -22.07
CA SER A 73 3.70 7.27 -22.07
C SER A 73 4.10 7.69 -20.65
N THR A 74 5.26 8.33 -20.53
CA THR A 74 5.77 8.88 -19.26
C THR A 74 4.83 9.93 -18.67
N VAL A 75 4.08 10.65 -19.52
CA VAL A 75 3.08 11.62 -19.10
C VAL A 75 1.95 10.94 -18.34
N HIS A 76 1.44 9.83 -18.87
CA HIS A 76 0.37 9.07 -18.22
C HIS A 76 0.84 8.52 -16.87
N TYR A 77 2.02 7.92 -16.78
CA TYR A 77 2.56 7.41 -15.51
C TYR A 77 2.71 8.49 -14.44
N LYS A 78 3.23 9.66 -14.81
CA LYS A 78 3.38 10.78 -13.86
C LYS A 78 2.04 11.25 -13.30
N ASN A 79 1.01 11.32 -14.16
CA ASN A 79 -0.33 11.71 -13.72
C ASN A 79 -0.98 10.62 -12.86
N LEU A 80 -0.79 9.36 -13.22
CA LEU A 80 -1.24 8.22 -12.42
C LEU A 80 -0.58 8.20 -11.04
N GLN A 81 0.73 8.39 -10.96
CA GLN A 81 1.46 8.44 -9.69
C GLN A 81 0.92 9.54 -8.77
N LYS A 82 0.71 10.76 -9.31
CA LYS A 82 0.10 11.86 -8.56
C LYS A 82 -1.30 11.53 -8.06
N TYR A 83 -2.13 10.91 -8.89
CA TYR A 83 -3.48 10.51 -8.52
C TYR A 83 -3.47 9.49 -7.36
N LEU A 84 -2.58 8.50 -7.42
CA LEU A 84 -2.42 7.52 -6.34
C LEU A 84 -1.90 8.16 -5.05
N SER A 85 -0.95 9.09 -5.14
CA SER A 85 -0.46 9.84 -3.96
C SER A 85 -1.58 10.65 -3.31
N GLN A 86 -2.40 11.35 -4.10
CA GLN A 86 -3.52 12.13 -3.59
C GLN A 86 -4.58 11.24 -2.92
N LEU A 87 -4.93 10.10 -3.52
CA LEU A 87 -5.86 9.14 -2.91
C LEU A 87 -5.35 8.62 -1.57
N ALA A 88 -4.05 8.34 -1.47
CA ALA A 88 -3.44 7.91 -0.22
C ALA A 88 -3.53 9.01 0.86
N GLU A 89 -3.24 10.26 0.52
CA GLU A 89 -3.35 11.39 1.46
C GLU A 89 -4.79 11.68 1.88
N GLU A 90 -5.74 11.65 0.94
CA GLU A 90 -7.15 11.89 1.21
C GLU A 90 -7.75 10.82 2.11
N SER A 91 -7.37 9.55 1.92
CA SER A 91 -7.80 8.43 2.78
C SER A 91 -7.42 8.63 4.25
N LEU A 92 -6.32 9.34 4.54
CA LEU A 92 -5.89 9.64 5.90
C LEU A 92 -6.68 10.80 6.53
N LYS A 93 -7.12 11.76 5.71
CA LYS A 93 -7.86 12.95 6.18
C LYS A 93 -9.33 12.67 6.50
N MET A 94 -9.90 11.60 5.95
CA MET A 94 -11.30 11.19 6.19
C MET A 94 -11.56 10.64 7.61
N THR A 95 -10.54 10.53 8.46
CA THR A 95 -10.69 10.02 9.84
C THR A 95 -10.91 11.13 10.88
N GLU A 96 -10.73 12.42 10.53
CA GLU A 96 -10.84 13.55 11.48
C GLU A 96 -12.16 14.35 11.36
N GLU A 97 -13.01 14.09 10.37
CA GLU A 97 -14.23 14.88 10.11
C GLU A 97 -15.50 14.00 10.18
N GLY A 98 -15.58 13.17 11.22
CA GLY A 98 -16.66 12.19 11.41
C GLY A 98 -17.08 11.95 12.87
N SER A 99 -16.74 12.86 13.79
CA SER A 99 -17.14 12.78 15.19
C SER A 99 -18.01 13.98 15.60
N PRO A 100 -19.35 13.92 15.42
CA PRO A 100 -20.22 14.44 16.45
C PRO A 100 -20.22 13.41 17.58
N LEU A 101 -19.34 13.60 18.57
CA LEU A 101 -19.55 13.01 19.88
C LEU A 101 -20.96 13.42 20.34
N PRO A 102 -21.87 12.49 20.65
CA PRO A 102 -22.97 12.83 21.53
C PRO A 102 -22.33 13.06 22.89
N GLN A 103 -22.14 14.32 23.27
CA GLN A 103 -21.98 14.67 24.68
C GLN A 103 -23.34 14.49 25.34
N ASP A 104 -23.69 13.25 25.67
CA ASP A 104 -24.64 12.96 26.73
C ASP A 104 -23.85 12.97 28.04
N ASP A 105 -23.73 14.17 28.61
CA ASP A 105 -23.38 14.37 30.01
C ASP A 105 -24.57 13.88 30.85
N THR A 106 -24.74 12.57 30.98
CA THR A 106 -25.49 11.99 32.09
C THR A 106 -24.58 11.04 32.85
N GLY A 107 -23.95 11.59 33.89
CA GLY A 107 -23.25 10.80 34.87
C GLY A 107 -24.17 9.70 35.39
N ILE A 108 -23.81 8.44 35.12
CA ILE A 108 -24.42 7.29 35.78
C ILE A 108 -24.11 7.41 37.28
N VAL A 109 -25.10 7.89 38.04
CA VAL A 109 -25.08 7.82 39.51
C VAL A 109 -25.73 6.47 39.86
N PRO A 110 -25.02 5.52 40.48
CA PRO A 110 -25.65 4.29 40.96
C PRO A 110 -26.66 4.63 42.06
N HIS A 111 -27.95 4.53 41.75
CA HIS A 111 -29.03 4.74 42.71
C HIS A 111 -29.08 3.57 43.71
N PHE A 112 -28.49 3.75 44.89
CA PHE A 112 -28.68 2.84 46.03
C PHE A 112 -30.08 3.03 46.60
N ALA A 113 -31.01 2.16 46.19
CA ALA A 113 -32.32 2.04 46.83
C ALA A 113 -32.17 1.56 48.28
N LYS A 114 -32.29 2.48 49.23
CA LYS A 114 -32.43 2.17 50.67
C LYS A 114 -33.81 1.56 50.92
N LYS A 115 -33.86 0.23 51.01
CA LYS A 115 -34.99 -0.49 51.64
C LYS A 115 -35.01 -0.14 53.14
N LYS A 116 -36.09 0.46 53.61
CA LYS A 116 -36.35 0.66 55.04
C LYS A 116 -37.03 -0.60 55.59
N LEU A 117 -36.65 -0.94 56.82
CA LEU A 117 -37.20 -2.01 57.65
C LEU A 117 -38.72 -1.88 57.82
#